data_AF-A0A4R6L4S1-F1
#
_entry.id   AF-A0A4R6L4S1-F1
#
_cell.length_a   1.000
_cell.length_b   1.000
_cell.length_c   1.000
_cell.angle_alpha   90.00
_cell.angle_beta   90.00
_cell.angle_gamma   90.00
#
_symmetry.space_group_name_H-M   'P 1'
#
loop_
_entity.id
_entity.type
_entity.pdbx_description
1 polymer ?
#
loop_
_entity_poly.entity_id
_entity_poly.type
_entity_poly.pdbx_seq_one_letter_code
_entity_poly.pdbx_strand_id
1 'polypeptide(L)'
;MKPLDYLVYLAKPLLTAKKLTTTTKGVAISAPALVLLSNFHIEKQVLLFLSALIIVDFVTGILVSFKIAKDEAKKKGKFATKETTQHGFFARLLFKIKFYYNVIESGRLRLSLLKMTMYMFAIIGAKTIQSMFKIKPFGFSFSDAEWTITIVIMCICCIFEIHSIVIENAKGLGYDLIDKVFSVFKSYKDIKKEFKEE
;
A
#
# COMPACT_ATOMS: atom_id res chain seq x y z
N MET A 1 -14.62 -0.03 -22.00
CA MET A 1 -14.10 -0.76 -20.82
C MET A 1 -15.18 -1.75 -20.40
N LYS A 2 -14.87 -3.05 -20.27
CA LYS A 2 -15.92 -4.08 -20.13
C LYS A 2 -16.40 -4.16 -18.66
N PRO A 3 -17.68 -4.47 -18.39
CA PRO A 3 -18.21 -4.55 -17.03
C PRO A 3 -17.48 -5.56 -16.13
N LEU A 4 -16.85 -6.59 -16.73
CA LEU A 4 -16.02 -7.55 -16.02
C LEU A 4 -14.79 -6.92 -15.33
N ASP A 5 -14.24 -5.84 -15.89
CA ASP A 5 -13.05 -5.17 -15.35
C ASP A 5 -13.35 -4.55 -13.97
N TYR A 6 -14.55 -3.99 -13.78
CA TYR A 6 -14.96 -3.34 -12.52
C TYR A 6 -15.07 -4.32 -11.36
N LEU A 7 -15.63 -5.51 -11.60
CA LEU A 7 -15.70 -6.56 -10.57
C LEU A 7 -14.32 -6.99 -10.11
N VAL A 8 -13.34 -7.07 -11.02
CA VAL A 8 -11.95 -7.36 -10.68
C VAL A 8 -11.33 -6.24 -9.83
N TYR A 9 -11.65 -4.97 -10.10
CA TYR A 9 -11.19 -3.85 -9.27
C TYR A 9 -11.80 -3.86 -7.87
N LEU A 10 -13.07 -4.24 -7.72
CA LEU A 10 -13.75 -4.34 -6.42
C LEU A 10 -13.34 -5.60 -5.62
N ALA A 11 -13.05 -6.71 -6.31
CA ALA A 11 -12.61 -7.94 -5.66
C ALA A 11 -11.18 -7.86 -5.11
N LYS A 12 -10.31 -7.03 -5.73
CA LYS A 12 -8.91 -6.88 -5.32
C LYS A 12 -8.75 -6.48 -3.85
N PRO A 13 -9.43 -5.44 -3.32
CA PRO A 13 -9.40 -5.10 -1.89
C PRO A 13 -9.78 -6.28 -0.98
N LEU A 14 -10.82 -7.04 -1.32
CA LEU A 14 -11.27 -8.20 -0.55
C LEU A 14 -10.24 -9.33 -0.56
N LEU A 15 -9.62 -9.58 -1.72
CA LEU A 15 -8.54 -10.57 -1.85
C LEU A 15 -7.29 -10.14 -1.06
N THR A 16 -6.96 -8.86 -1.04
CA THR A 16 -5.87 -8.32 -0.23
C THR A 16 -6.18 -8.48 1.25
N ALA A 17 -7.43 -8.24 1.68
CA ALA A 17 -7.87 -8.44 3.06
C ALA A 17 -7.66 -9.89 3.49
N LYS A 18 -8.09 -10.84 2.65
CA LYS A 18 -7.88 -12.27 2.87
C LYS A 18 -6.38 -12.61 2.96
N LYS A 19 -5.55 -12.08 2.05
CA LYS A 19 -4.10 -12.36 2.07
C LYS A 19 -3.43 -11.84 3.35
N LEU A 20 -3.83 -10.66 3.81
CA LEU A 20 -3.32 -10.04 5.04
C LEU A 20 -3.61 -10.88 6.28
N THR A 21 -4.76 -11.56 6.34
CA THR A 21 -5.18 -12.33 7.51
C THR A 21 -4.76 -13.80 7.45
N THR A 22 -4.60 -14.40 6.25
CA THR A 22 -4.35 -15.84 6.13
C THR A 22 -2.92 -16.22 5.78
N THR A 23 -2.14 -15.31 5.20
CA THR A 23 -0.77 -15.65 4.75
C THR A 23 0.26 -15.24 5.80
N THR A 24 1.28 -16.09 6.01
CA THR A 24 2.37 -15.80 6.97
C THR A 24 3.10 -14.50 6.63
N LYS A 25 3.24 -14.17 5.34
CA LYS A 25 3.82 -12.90 4.88
C LYS A 25 2.90 -11.70 5.17
N GLY A 26 1.58 -11.87 5.03
CA GLY A 26 0.59 -10.85 5.40
C GLY A 26 0.60 -10.57 6.91
N VAL A 27 0.61 -11.62 7.72
CA VAL A 27 0.67 -11.53 9.19
C VAL A 27 1.98 -10.92 9.68
N ALA A 28 3.11 -11.30 9.08
CA ALA A 28 4.43 -10.76 9.45
C ALA A 28 4.56 -9.25 9.18
N ILE A 29 3.78 -8.70 8.25
CA ILE A 29 3.76 -7.27 7.93
C ILE A 29 2.72 -6.53 8.78
N SER A 30 1.56 -7.15 9.03
CA SER A 30 0.49 -6.52 9.80
C SER A 30 0.82 -6.41 11.29
N ALA A 31 1.59 -7.35 11.85
CA ALA A 31 1.94 -7.32 13.27
C ALA A 31 2.83 -6.11 13.67
N PRO A 32 3.97 -5.83 12.99
CA PRO A 32 4.75 -4.63 13.27
C PRO A 32 3.98 -3.33 12.99
N ALA A 33 3.16 -3.33 11.94
CA ALA A 33 2.30 -2.19 11.62
C ALA A 33 1.31 -1.90 12.76
N LEU A 34 0.68 -2.93 13.32
CA LEU A 34 -0.26 -2.80 14.43
C LEU A 34 0.45 -2.27 15.70
N VAL A 35 1.65 -2.75 16.00
CA VAL A 35 2.48 -2.26 17.12
C VAL A 35 2.84 -0.79 16.94
N LEU A 36 3.20 -0.36 15.73
CA LEU A 36 3.46 1.05 15.47
C LEU A 36 2.20 1.89 15.65
N LEU A 37 1.06 1.42 15.12
CA LEU A 37 -0.22 2.10 15.21
C LEU A 37 -0.76 2.15 16.65
N SER A 38 -0.43 1.18 17.50
CA SER A 38 -0.88 1.16 18.90
C SER A 38 -0.21 2.20 19.78
N ASN A 39 0.83 2.87 19.30
CA ASN A 39 1.47 4.01 19.96
C ASN A 39 0.84 5.36 19.58
N PHE A 40 -0.12 5.39 18.64
CA PHE A 40 -0.81 6.62 18.31
C PHE A 40 -1.97 6.86 19.27
N HIS A 41 -1.89 7.95 20.03
CA HIS A 41 -2.85 8.28 21.07
C HIS A 41 -4.00 9.16 20.58
N ILE A 42 -3.92 9.68 19.35
CA ILE A 42 -4.87 10.67 18.83
C ILE A 42 -5.29 10.31 17.40
N GLU A 43 -6.59 10.38 17.11
CA GLU A 43 -7.18 10.17 15.77
C GLU A 43 -6.42 10.94 14.67
N LYS A 44 -6.02 12.18 14.95
CA LYS A 44 -5.25 13.03 14.02
C LYS A 44 -3.89 12.44 13.65
N GLN A 45 -3.20 11.78 14.59
CA GLN A 45 -1.90 11.16 14.32
C GLN A 45 -2.05 9.98 13.37
N VAL A 46 -3.05 9.12 13.61
CA VAL A 46 -3.36 7.98 12.73
C VAL A 46 -3.77 8.46 11.33
N LEU A 47 -4.58 9.52 11.25
CA LEU A 47 -4.99 10.10 9.96
C LEU A 47 -3.81 10.72 9.19
N LEU A 48 -2.90 11.43 9.87
CA LEU A 48 -1.71 12.00 9.27
C LEU A 48 -0.78 10.90 8.78
N PHE A 49 -0.60 9.85 9.58
CA PHE A 49 0.19 8.67 9.20
C PHE A 49 -0.42 7.96 7.98
N LEU A 50 -1.74 7.74 7.95
CA LEU A 50 -2.44 7.19 6.80
C LEU A 50 -2.25 8.05 5.55
N SER A 51 -2.34 9.38 5.69
CA SER A 51 -2.12 10.32 4.58
C SER A 51 -0.70 10.21 4.03
N ALA A 52 0.31 10.13 4.90
CA ALA A 52 1.68 9.91 4.50
C ALA A 52 1.86 8.56 3.78
N LEU A 53 1.24 7.48 4.28
CA LEU A 53 1.29 6.17 3.63
C LEU A 53 0.67 6.20 2.23
N ILE A 54 -0.49 6.84 2.05
CA ILE A 54 -1.13 6.96 0.73
C ILE A 54 -0.22 7.71 -0.26
N ILE A 55 0.43 8.79 0.19
CA ILE A 55 1.39 9.54 -0.64
C ILE A 55 2.57 8.65 -1.03
N VAL A 56 3.14 7.91 -0.07
CA VAL A 56 4.25 6.99 -0.33
C VAL A 56 3.84 5.86 -1.27
N ASP A 57 2.67 5.26 -1.09
CA ASP A 57 2.12 4.24 -2.00
C ASP A 57 1.95 4.78 -3.41
N PHE A 58 1.38 5.99 -3.54
CA PHE A 58 1.22 6.64 -4.83
C PHE A 58 2.56 6.89 -5.53
N VAL A 59 3.54 7.47 -4.83
CA VAL A 59 4.88 7.73 -5.37
C VAL A 59 5.58 6.42 -5.75
N THR A 60 5.55 5.42 -4.88
CA THR A 60 6.17 4.11 -5.16
C THR A 60 5.48 3.38 -6.31
N GLY A 61 4.17 3.50 -6.44
CA GLY A 61 3.39 3.01 -7.58
C GLY A 61 3.81 3.64 -8.90
N ILE A 62 4.03 4.96 -8.93
CA ILE A 62 4.55 5.68 -10.11
C ILE A 62 5.96 5.17 -10.45
N LEU A 63 6.85 5.03 -9.46
CA LEU A 63 8.21 4.56 -9.67
C LEU A 63 8.24 3.15 -10.28
N VAL A 64 7.38 2.26 -9.80
CA VAL A 64 7.26 0.90 -10.36
C VAL A 64 6.72 0.95 -11.78
N SER A 65 5.67 1.73 -12.05
CA SER A 65 5.15 1.91 -13.41
C SER A 65 6.23 2.45 -14.36
N PHE A 66 7.05 3.38 -13.90
CA PHE A 66 8.18 3.92 -14.66
C PHE A 66 9.23 2.85 -14.94
N LYS A 67 9.60 2.03 -13.94
CA LYS A 67 10.55 0.92 -14.11
C LYS A 67 10.04 -0.11 -15.13
N ILE A 68 8.77 -0.53 -15.02
CA ILE A 68 8.16 -1.49 -15.95
C ILE A 68 8.15 -0.93 -17.37
N ALA A 69 7.67 0.31 -17.55
CA ALA A 69 7.66 0.96 -18.86
C ALA A 69 9.08 1.11 -19.43
N LYS A 70 10.06 1.39 -18.56
CA LYS A 70 11.48 1.45 -18.93
C LYS A 70 11.99 0.09 -19.41
N ASP A 71 11.72 -0.98 -18.67
CA ASP A 71 12.18 -2.32 -19.01
C ASP A 71 11.50 -2.88 -20.27
N GLU A 72 10.21 -2.61 -20.45
CA GLU A 72 9.48 -3.00 -21.67
C GLU A 72 9.97 -2.28 -22.91
N ALA A 73 10.20 -0.97 -22.85
CA ALA A 73 10.72 -0.24 -23.99
C ALA A 73 12.18 -0.63 -24.31
N LYS A 74 12.99 -1.02 -23.31
CA LYS A 74 14.32 -1.59 -23.55
C LYS A 74 14.22 -2.91 -24.32
N LYS A 75 13.34 -3.82 -23.86
CA LYS A 75 13.09 -5.12 -24.51
C LYS A 75 12.58 -4.97 -25.95
N LYS A 76 11.76 -3.97 -26.22
CA LYS A 76 11.20 -3.69 -27.56
C LYS A 76 12.18 -2.93 -28.48
N GLY A 77 13.41 -2.63 -28.04
CA GLY A 77 14.37 -1.82 -28.80
C GLY A 77 13.92 -0.36 -29.01
N LYS A 78 12.91 0.10 -28.28
CA LYS A 78 12.29 1.44 -28.40
C LYS A 78 12.80 2.43 -27.38
N PHE A 79 13.84 2.08 -26.61
CA PHE A 79 14.54 3.06 -25.80
C PHE A 79 15.25 4.02 -26.74
N ALA A 80 14.95 5.32 -26.60
CA ALA A 80 15.72 6.38 -27.23
C ALA A 80 17.16 6.36 -26.66
N THR A 81 17.99 5.46 -27.17
CA THR A 81 19.44 5.64 -27.17
C THR A 81 19.76 6.77 -28.14
N LYS A 82 20.88 7.47 -27.92
CA LYS A 82 21.35 8.58 -28.78
C LYS A 82 21.34 8.23 -30.28
N GLU A 83 21.40 6.96 -30.62
CA GLU A 83 21.53 6.40 -31.97
C GLU A 83 20.20 6.18 -32.71
N THR A 84 19.06 6.01 -32.02
CA THR A 84 17.77 5.69 -32.67
C THR A 84 16.85 6.88 -32.92
N THR A 85 17.28 8.12 -32.60
CA THR A 85 16.42 9.31 -32.73
C THR A 85 17.05 10.40 -33.61
N GLN A 86 16.90 10.28 -34.93
CA GLN A 86 17.04 11.39 -35.89
C GLN A 86 15.82 12.34 -35.86
N HIS A 87 15.36 12.74 -34.67
CA HIS A 87 14.28 13.71 -34.58
C HIS A 87 14.66 14.88 -33.68
N GLY A 88 14.30 16.08 -34.13
CA GLY A 88 14.55 17.36 -33.47
C GLY A 88 13.95 17.44 -32.07
N PHE A 89 14.34 18.48 -31.34
CA PHE A 89 13.99 18.71 -29.92
C PHE A 89 12.51 18.43 -29.57
N PHE A 90 11.57 18.85 -30.42
CA PHE A 90 10.13 18.67 -30.21
C PHE A 90 9.66 17.21 -30.19
N ALA A 91 10.23 16.34 -31.03
CA ALA A 91 9.86 14.93 -31.04
C ALA A 91 10.35 14.20 -29.78
N ARG A 92 11.54 14.59 -29.27
CA ARG A 92 12.06 14.09 -27.98
C ARG A 92 11.19 14.55 -26.82
N LEU A 93 10.73 15.79 -26.87
CA LEU A 93 9.84 16.36 -25.86
C LEU A 93 8.47 15.67 -25.87
N LEU A 94 7.83 15.53 -27.04
CA LEU A 94 6.55 14.83 -27.19
C LEU A 94 6.63 13.36 -26.79
N PHE A 95 7.74 12.67 -27.11
CA PHE A 95 7.95 11.31 -26.67
C PHE A 95 8.07 11.21 -25.16
N LYS A 96 8.83 12.11 -24.51
CA LYS A 96 8.88 12.18 -23.04
C LYS A 96 7.49 12.41 -22.47
N ILE A 97 6.76 13.42 -22.96
CA ILE A 97 5.41 13.74 -22.47
C ILE A 97 4.48 12.54 -22.62
N LYS A 98 4.42 11.91 -23.81
CA LYS A 98 3.56 10.74 -24.07
C LYS A 98 3.96 9.53 -23.24
N PHE A 99 5.26 9.32 -23.02
CA PHE A 99 5.77 8.26 -22.16
C PHE A 99 5.37 8.49 -20.70
N TYR A 100 5.58 9.71 -20.17
CA TYR A 100 5.14 10.08 -18.83
C TYR A 100 3.62 10.00 -18.68
N TYR A 101 2.85 10.42 -19.69
CA TYR A 101 1.39 10.35 -19.69
C TYR A 101 0.90 8.90 -19.61
N ASN A 102 1.48 7.98 -20.39
CA ASN A 102 1.15 6.55 -20.32
C ASN A 102 1.55 5.89 -18.97
N VAL A 103 2.62 6.38 -18.33
CA VAL A 103 3.02 5.93 -16.99
C VAL A 103 2.05 6.46 -15.91
N ILE A 104 1.61 7.70 -16.04
CA ILE A 104 0.64 8.35 -15.14
C ILE A 104 -0.75 7.73 -15.31
N GLU A 105 -1.18 7.40 -16.53
CA GLU A 105 -2.48 6.76 -16.80
C GLU A 105 -2.50 5.25 -16.48
N SER A 106 -1.46 4.72 -15.84
CA SER A 106 -1.35 3.30 -15.52
C SER A 106 -2.48 2.83 -14.60
N GLY A 107 -2.87 1.57 -14.73
CA GLY A 107 -3.90 0.94 -13.88
C GLY A 107 -3.58 1.01 -12.37
N ARG A 108 -2.30 1.20 -12.00
CA ARG A 108 -1.87 1.43 -10.62
C ARG A 108 -2.36 2.76 -10.06
N LEU A 109 -2.36 3.82 -10.86
CA LEU A 109 -2.83 5.13 -10.43
C LEU A 109 -4.34 5.12 -10.18
N ARG A 110 -5.09 4.44 -11.08
CA ARG A 110 -6.54 4.23 -10.92
C ARG A 110 -6.86 3.39 -9.67
N LEU A 111 -6.05 2.37 -9.37
CA LEU A 111 -6.17 1.58 -8.12
C LEU A 111 -5.90 2.43 -6.88
N SER A 112 -4.87 3.28 -6.89
CA SER A 112 -4.55 4.17 -5.77
C SER A 112 -5.67 5.17 -5.49
N LEU A 113 -6.23 5.79 -6.53
CA LEU A 113 -7.41 6.67 -6.40
C LEU A 113 -8.65 5.93 -5.85
N LEU A 114 -8.89 4.70 -6.32
CA LEU A 114 -9.98 3.87 -5.80
C LEU A 114 -9.80 3.56 -4.32
N LYS A 115 -8.58 3.15 -3.90
CA LYS A 115 -8.25 2.90 -2.48
C LYS A 115 -8.51 4.15 -1.63
N MET A 116 -8.00 5.31 -2.04
CA MET A 116 -8.22 6.58 -1.34
C MET A 116 -9.71 6.89 -1.17
N THR A 117 -10.49 6.72 -2.25
CA THR A 117 -11.95 6.95 -2.22
C THR A 117 -12.64 5.99 -1.25
N MET A 118 -12.31 4.69 -1.31
CA MET A 118 -12.85 3.69 -0.39
C MET A 118 -12.50 3.98 1.07
N TYR A 119 -11.28 4.42 1.35
CA TYR A 119 -10.87 4.78 2.72
C TYR A 119 -11.60 6.00 3.23
N MET A 120 -11.76 7.04 2.41
CA MET A 120 -12.56 8.21 2.78
C MET A 120 -13.99 7.81 3.15
N PHE A 121 -14.66 7.01 2.32
CA PHE A 121 -16.02 6.53 2.64
C PHE A 121 -16.05 5.66 3.90
N ALA A 122 -15.08 4.76 4.08
CA ALA A 122 -15.01 3.92 5.27
C ALA A 122 -14.82 4.75 6.55
N ILE A 123 -13.91 5.74 6.54
CA ILE A 123 -13.62 6.61 7.68
C ILE A 123 -14.82 7.51 8.01
N ILE A 124 -15.42 8.15 6.99
CA ILE A 124 -16.60 9.00 7.17
C ILE A 124 -17.79 8.17 7.67
N GLY A 125 -17.99 6.98 7.10
CA GLY A 125 -19.05 6.05 7.52
C GLY A 125 -18.87 5.60 8.96
N ALA A 126 -17.65 5.18 9.34
CA ALA A 126 -17.33 4.79 10.71
C ALA A 126 -17.55 5.93 11.71
N LYS A 127 -17.11 7.15 11.36
CA LYS A 127 -17.31 8.33 12.21
C LYS A 127 -18.78 8.70 12.35
N THR A 128 -19.56 8.59 11.27
CA THR A 128 -21.01 8.81 11.29
C THR A 128 -21.71 7.81 12.19
N ILE A 129 -21.41 6.51 12.04
CA ILE A 129 -21.97 5.44 12.89
C ILE A 129 -21.60 5.68 14.35
N GLN A 130 -20.33 5.93 14.64
CA GLN A 130 -19.85 6.21 15.99
C GLN A 130 -20.60 7.40 16.63
N SER A 131 -20.84 8.46 15.86
CA SER A 131 -21.58 9.64 16.32
C SER A 131 -23.08 9.37 16.49
N MET A 132 -23.73 8.65 15.57
CA MET A 132 -25.17 8.35 15.63
C MET A 132 -25.50 7.46 16.82
N PHE A 133 -24.69 6.44 17.07
CA PHE A 133 -24.89 5.49 18.15
C PHE A 133 -24.19 5.88 19.45
N LYS A 134 -23.50 7.04 19.48
CA LYS A 134 -22.74 7.55 20.64
C LYS A 134 -21.82 6.49 21.26
N ILE A 135 -21.15 5.72 20.40
CA ILE A 135 -20.29 4.62 20.83
C ILE A 135 -19.10 5.19 21.58
N LYS A 136 -18.93 4.76 22.83
CA LYS A 136 -17.84 5.22 23.69
C LYS A 136 -16.50 4.64 23.24
N PRO A 137 -15.39 5.36 23.46
CA PRO A 137 -14.05 4.80 23.30
C PRO A 137 -13.86 3.58 24.21
N PHE A 138 -12.97 2.68 23.81
CA PHE A 138 -12.61 1.47 24.55
C PHE A 138 -11.10 1.28 24.58
N GLY A 139 -10.58 0.70 25.66
CA GLY A 139 -9.15 0.39 25.80
C GLY A 139 -8.81 -1.02 25.33
N PHE A 140 -7.55 -1.22 24.94
CA PHE A 140 -6.99 -2.55 24.73
C PHE A 140 -5.84 -2.80 25.70
N SER A 141 -5.62 -4.06 26.10
CA SER A 141 -4.54 -4.45 27.01
C SER A 141 -3.12 -4.27 26.44
N PHE A 142 -2.98 -3.92 25.15
CA PHE A 142 -1.70 -3.70 24.48
C PHE A 142 -1.43 -2.21 24.14
N SER A 143 -2.31 -1.29 24.55
CA SER A 143 -2.21 0.13 24.20
C SER A 143 -2.83 1.00 25.29
N ASP A 144 -2.09 2.01 25.75
CA ASP A 144 -2.59 3.00 26.72
C ASP A 144 -3.50 4.06 26.07
N ALA A 145 -3.67 4.00 24.74
CA ALA A 145 -4.57 4.89 24.01
C ALA A 145 -6.03 4.43 24.12
N GLU A 146 -6.95 5.37 24.13
CA GLU A 146 -8.37 5.06 23.92
C GLU A 146 -8.64 4.83 22.43
N TRP A 147 -9.24 3.68 22.11
CA TRP A 147 -9.58 3.31 20.74
C TRP A 147 -11.03 3.62 20.43
N THR A 148 -11.25 4.16 19.24
CA THR A 148 -12.57 4.35 18.66
C THR A 148 -12.75 3.45 17.45
N ILE A 149 -13.99 3.20 17.03
CA ILE A 149 -14.25 2.45 15.79
C ILE A 149 -13.58 3.16 14.60
N THR A 150 -13.58 4.50 14.60
CA THR A 150 -12.91 5.29 13.57
C THR A 150 -11.40 5.04 13.55
N ILE A 151 -10.74 5.00 14.72
CA ILE A 151 -9.31 4.63 14.83
C ILE A 151 -9.07 3.23 14.29
N VAL A 152 -9.90 2.25 14.67
CA VAL A 152 -9.75 0.87 14.18
C VAL A 152 -9.83 0.80 12.66
N ILE A 153 -10.79 1.49 12.04
CA ILE A 153 -10.92 1.55 10.57
C ILE A 153 -9.71 2.23 9.93
N MET A 154 -9.21 3.33 10.49
CA MET A 154 -8.00 3.98 9.99
C MET A 154 -6.76 3.06 10.09
N CYS A 155 -6.62 2.33 11.21
CA CYS A 155 -5.53 1.37 11.40
C CYS A 155 -5.59 0.22 10.38
N ILE A 156 -6.79 -0.28 10.07
CA ILE A 156 -6.98 -1.26 8.99
C ILE A 156 -6.53 -0.68 7.65
N CYS A 157 -6.93 0.54 7.30
CA CYS A 157 -6.47 1.23 6.09
C CYS A 157 -4.94 1.37 6.05
N CYS A 158 -4.31 1.73 7.16
CA CYS A 158 -2.84 1.81 7.25
C CYS A 158 -2.17 0.46 6.96
N ILE A 159 -2.69 -0.64 7.51
CA ILE A 159 -2.16 -1.99 7.27
C ILE A 159 -2.26 -2.37 5.79
N PHE A 160 -3.38 -2.02 5.14
CA PHE A 160 -3.52 -2.23 3.69
C PHE A 160 -2.48 -1.47 2.88
N GLU A 161 -2.22 -0.21 3.22
CA GLU A 161 -1.23 0.61 2.51
C GLU A 161 0.20 0.13 2.74
N ILE A 162 0.55 -0.23 3.98
CA ILE A 162 1.86 -0.84 4.29
C ILE A 162 2.07 -2.11 3.47
N HIS A 163 1.04 -2.96 3.36
CA HIS A 163 1.12 -4.15 2.51
C HIS A 163 1.28 -3.81 1.03
N SER A 164 0.55 -2.83 0.49
CA SER A 164 0.68 -2.41 -0.90
C SER A 164 2.10 -1.89 -1.19
N ILE A 165 2.65 -1.06 -0.30
CA ILE A 165 4.02 -0.54 -0.40
C ILE A 165 5.05 -1.67 -0.34
N VAL A 166 4.99 -2.52 0.69
CA VAL A 166 6.02 -3.53 0.98
C VAL A 166 5.93 -4.74 0.05
N ILE A 167 4.73 -5.24 -0.23
CA ILE A 167 4.56 -6.45 -1.05
C ILE A 167 4.50 -6.12 -2.53
N GLU A 168 3.72 -5.12 -2.92
CA GLU A 168 3.39 -4.89 -4.33
C GLU A 168 4.40 -3.95 -4.98
N ASN A 169 4.74 -2.85 -4.31
CA ASN A 169 5.59 -1.82 -4.89
C ASN A 169 7.09 -2.10 -4.69
N ALA A 170 7.53 -2.42 -3.47
CA ALA A 170 8.95 -2.70 -3.20
C ALA A 170 9.46 -3.91 -4.00
N LYS A 171 8.66 -4.98 -4.08
CA LYS A 171 8.97 -6.14 -4.94
C LYS A 171 9.05 -5.76 -6.42
N GLY A 172 8.17 -4.88 -6.90
CA GLY A 172 8.23 -4.33 -8.26
C GLY A 172 9.51 -3.54 -8.53
N LEU A 173 10.01 -2.81 -7.53
CA LEU A 173 11.29 -2.11 -7.60
C LEU A 173 12.51 -3.05 -7.51
N GLY A 174 12.32 -4.32 -7.15
CA GLY A 174 13.39 -5.31 -7.02
C GLY A 174 13.99 -5.36 -5.61
N TYR A 175 13.35 -4.72 -4.64
CA TYR A 175 13.71 -4.82 -3.22
C TYR A 175 12.86 -5.91 -2.56
N ASP A 176 13.50 -6.99 -2.12
CA ASP A 176 12.81 -8.03 -1.34
C ASP A 176 12.83 -7.68 0.16
N LEU A 177 12.04 -6.66 0.52
CA LEU A 177 11.87 -6.25 1.92
C LEU A 177 11.16 -7.34 2.74
N ILE A 178 10.31 -8.14 2.09
CA ILE A 178 9.54 -9.19 2.76
C ILE A 178 10.46 -10.27 3.29
N ASP A 179 11.41 -10.74 2.48
CA ASP A 179 12.28 -11.83 2.91
C ASP A 179 13.21 -11.42 4.06
N LYS A 180 13.59 -10.13 4.13
CA LYS A 180 14.29 -9.55 5.31
C LYS A 180 13.40 -9.46 6.54
N VAL A 181 12.14 -9.02 6.41
CA VAL A 181 11.20 -8.99 7.55
C VAL A 181 10.88 -10.41 8.03
N PHE A 182 10.74 -11.35 7.09
CA PHE A 182 10.44 -12.74 7.38
C PHE A 182 11.61 -13.47 8.05
N SER A 183 12.85 -13.19 7.66
CA SER A 183 14.03 -13.76 8.34
C SER A 183 14.10 -13.30 9.80
N VAL A 184 13.87 -12.03 10.07
CA VAL A 184 13.80 -11.49 11.44
C VAL A 184 12.67 -12.13 12.25
N PHE A 185 11.49 -12.29 11.66
CA PHE A 185 10.36 -12.95 12.34
C PHE A 185 10.62 -14.43 12.64
N LYS A 186 11.29 -15.14 11.71
CA LYS A 186 11.68 -16.53 11.91
C LYS A 186 12.70 -16.66 13.04
N SER A 187 13.74 -15.82 13.04
CA SER A 187 14.71 -15.76 14.13
C SER A 187 14.05 -15.51 15.48
N TYR A 188 13.09 -14.57 15.57
CA TYR A 188 12.33 -14.35 16.81
C TYR A 188 11.53 -15.58 17.24
N LYS A 189 10.88 -16.27 16.31
CA LYS A 189 10.09 -17.48 16.62
C LYS A 189 10.97 -18.63 17.10
N ASP A 190 12.15 -18.77 16.51
CA ASP A 190 13.13 -19.80 16.88
C ASP A 190 13.69 -19.51 18.29
N ILE A 191 14.08 -18.26 18.57
CA ILE A 191 14.48 -17.80 19.92
C ILE A 191 13.37 -18.08 20.95
N LYS A 192 12.11 -17.73 20.63
CA LYS A 192 10.98 -17.96 21.55
C LYS A 192 10.70 -19.45 21.83
N LYS A 193 11.07 -20.34 20.91
CA LYS A 193 10.94 -21.79 21.12
C LYS A 193 12.03 -22.31 22.06
N GLU A 194 13.27 -21.85 21.90
CA GLU A 194 14.37 -22.18 22.82
C GLU A 194 14.02 -21.79 24.27
N PHE A 195 13.48 -20.59 24.49
CA PHE A 195 13.03 -20.13 25.82
C PHE A 195 11.78 -20.84 26.39
N LYS A 196 11.09 -21.68 25.61
CA LYS A 196 9.92 -22.45 26.07
C LYS A 196 10.25 -23.90 26.40
N GLU A 197 11.43 -24.36 26.01
CA GLU A 197 11.93 -25.72 26.26
C GLU A 197 12.89 -25.78 27.46
N GLU A 198 13.24 -24.62 28.05
CA GLU A 198 13.79 -24.45 29.40
C GLU A 198 12.69 -24.25 30.45
#